data_AF-A0A258X9V2-F1
#
_entry.id   AF-A0A258X9V2-F1
#
_cell.length_a   1.000
_cell.length_b   1.000
_cell.length_c   1.000
_cell.angle_alpha   90.00
_cell.angle_beta   90.00
_cell.angle_gamma   90.00
#
_symmetry.space_group_name_H-M   'P 1'
#
loop_
_entity.id
_entity.type
_entity.pdbx_description
1 polymer ?
#
loop_
_entity_poly.entity_id
_entity_poly.type
_entity_poly.pdbx_seq_one_letter_code
_entity_poly.pdbx_strand_id
1 'polypeptide(L)'
;MKKSLLIALPLLFSVPAYGEFSMGDTNLSNVTVKNVNTLGIATLSKVKTEEVSVTGPLTFKDLSVVHDGTITGPVKGINGQFENLTITGPFTFEGVSVHKDATLTGPVSGSKGYFGDLTVSGPLNVTEILCQNLTVTGPVDVTKLAVRDKTVAVGNFTANDSDFGDMTLTANKILFNETTAHTLLIKKNSDVESSFLSWFGDNSDENAQELRLTNKSIIEGNVTFESGKGKIFLEEGSKIKGEVQGGVVQNI
;
A
#
# COMPACT_ATOMS: atom_id res chain seq x y z
N MET A 1 32.13 53.73 -46.92
CA MET A 1 31.05 52.72 -47.04
C MET A 1 31.17 51.75 -45.87
N LYS A 2 30.25 51.83 -44.88
CA LYS A 2 30.23 50.95 -43.70
C LYS A 2 29.59 49.62 -44.09
N LYS A 3 30.32 48.50 -43.97
CA LYS A 3 29.77 47.14 -44.08
C LYS A 3 29.27 46.72 -42.69
N SER A 4 27.95 46.64 -42.53
CA SER A 4 27.31 46.07 -41.34
C SER A 4 27.40 44.54 -41.42
N LEU A 5 28.08 43.92 -40.46
CA LEU A 5 28.16 42.48 -40.29
C LEU A 5 26.92 42.03 -39.51
N LEU A 6 25.99 41.35 -40.19
CA LEU A 6 24.80 40.76 -39.58
C LEU A 6 25.22 39.45 -38.90
N ILE A 7 25.29 39.43 -37.57
CA ILE A 7 25.49 38.20 -36.78
C ILE A 7 24.12 37.56 -36.60
N ALA A 8 23.89 36.43 -37.25
CA ALA A 8 22.69 35.61 -37.06
C ALA A 8 22.80 34.88 -35.71
N LEU A 9 22.02 35.33 -34.73
CA LEU A 9 21.84 34.65 -33.46
C LEU A 9 20.94 33.42 -33.70
N PRO A 10 21.35 32.18 -33.36
CA PRO A 10 20.45 31.05 -33.44
C PRO A 10 19.36 31.19 -32.36
N LEU A 11 18.13 31.43 -32.80
CA LEU A 11 16.93 31.30 -31.97
C LEU A 11 16.80 29.83 -31.54
N LEU A 12 17.10 29.55 -30.28
CA LEU A 12 16.73 28.29 -29.64
C LEU A 12 15.21 28.27 -29.48
N PHE A 13 14.52 27.65 -30.43
CA PHE A 13 13.10 27.31 -30.28
C PHE A 13 13.00 26.15 -29.28
N SER A 14 12.65 26.43 -28.03
CA SER A 14 12.12 25.42 -27.12
C SER A 14 10.71 25.08 -27.60
N VAL A 15 10.58 24.04 -28.44
CA VAL A 15 9.28 23.52 -28.82
C VAL A 15 8.69 22.84 -27.59
N PRO A 16 7.50 23.23 -27.09
CA PRO A 16 6.83 22.46 -26.06
C PRO A 16 6.52 21.08 -26.65
N ALA A 17 7.09 20.04 -26.06
CA ALA A 17 6.81 18.65 -26.44
C ALA A 17 5.32 18.38 -26.17
N TYR A 18 4.53 18.40 -27.24
CA TYR A 18 3.16 17.89 -27.25
C TYR A 18 3.22 16.40 -26.89
N GLY A 19 2.26 15.92 -26.09
CA GLY A 19 2.19 14.54 -25.64
C GLY A 19 2.15 13.56 -26.81
N GLU A 20 3.33 13.07 -27.19
CA GLU A 20 3.48 11.98 -28.14
C GLU A 20 3.07 10.69 -27.42
N PHE A 21 2.04 10.03 -27.92
CA PHE A 21 1.80 8.63 -27.60
C PHE A 21 2.95 7.83 -28.21
N SER A 22 3.88 7.38 -27.37
CA SER A 22 4.95 6.48 -27.81
C SER A 22 4.38 5.06 -27.85
N MET A 23 4.27 4.50 -29.06
CA MET A 23 3.94 3.08 -29.26
C MET A 23 5.25 2.30 -29.40
N GLY A 24 5.45 1.30 -28.54
CA GLY A 24 6.67 0.49 -28.47
C GLY A 24 7.57 0.84 -27.29
N ASP A 25 8.77 0.25 -27.28
CA ASP A 25 9.71 0.37 -26.16
C ASP A 25 10.14 1.84 -25.97
N THR A 26 9.77 2.41 -24.83
CA THR A 26 10.06 3.80 -24.48
C THR A 26 11.15 3.86 -23.43
N ASN A 27 12.29 4.45 -23.77
CA ASN A 27 13.40 4.65 -22.85
C ASN A 27 13.66 6.15 -22.70
N LEU A 28 13.27 6.73 -21.57
CA LEU A 28 13.53 8.13 -21.26
C LEU A 28 14.57 8.23 -20.15
N SER A 29 15.57 9.09 -20.36
CA SER A 29 16.59 9.34 -19.36
C SER A 29 16.98 10.81 -19.26
N ASN A 30 17.12 11.30 -18.03
CA ASN A 30 17.62 12.64 -17.71
C ASN A 30 16.86 13.75 -18.46
N VAL A 31 15.52 13.66 -18.45
CA VAL A 31 14.65 14.54 -19.24
C VAL A 31 13.53 15.08 -18.37
N THR A 32 13.16 16.33 -18.63
CA THR A 32 11.91 16.92 -18.14
C THR A 32 10.96 17.00 -19.32
N VAL A 33 9.86 16.27 -19.25
CA VAL A 33 8.81 16.28 -20.25
C VAL A 33 7.52 16.71 -19.59
N LYS A 34 6.55 17.18 -20.37
CA LYS A 34 5.26 17.54 -19.79
C LYS A 34 4.48 16.30 -19.38
N ASN A 35 4.32 15.37 -20.32
CA ASN A 35 3.56 14.13 -20.14
C ASN A 35 4.36 12.95 -20.68
N VAL A 36 4.27 11.80 -20.03
CA VAL A 36 4.77 10.52 -20.53
C VAL A 36 3.58 9.61 -20.80
N ASN A 37 3.26 9.37 -22.07
CA ASN A 37 2.18 8.47 -22.48
C ASN A 37 2.76 7.34 -23.33
N THR A 38 2.81 6.13 -22.77
CA THR A 38 3.44 4.98 -23.43
C THR A 38 2.51 3.77 -23.47
N LEU A 39 2.44 3.14 -24.64
CA LEU A 39 1.86 1.81 -24.84
C LEU A 39 3.01 0.85 -25.18
N GLY A 40 3.37 -0.03 -24.24
CA GLY A 40 4.51 -0.94 -24.37
C GLY A 40 5.43 -0.91 -23.15
N ILE A 41 6.63 -1.44 -23.31
CA ILE A 41 7.63 -1.46 -22.24
C ILE A 41 8.19 -0.05 -22.05
N ALA A 42 8.25 0.42 -20.81
CA ALA A 42 8.80 1.73 -20.47
C ALA A 42 9.93 1.61 -19.45
N THR A 43 11.06 2.27 -19.73
CA THR A 43 12.15 2.49 -18.76
C THR A 43 12.36 3.99 -18.58
N LEU A 44 12.13 4.49 -17.36
CA LEU A 44 12.25 5.90 -17.02
C LEU A 44 13.37 6.09 -15.99
N SER A 45 14.40 6.89 -16.30
CA SER A 45 15.47 7.17 -15.34
C SER A 45 15.74 8.67 -15.21
N LYS A 46 15.63 9.21 -13.99
CA LYS A 46 15.80 10.65 -13.72
C LYS A 46 14.85 11.50 -14.59
N VAL A 47 13.58 11.13 -14.57
CA VAL A 47 12.55 11.77 -15.37
C VAL A 47 11.69 12.64 -14.46
N LYS A 48 11.40 13.85 -14.92
CA LYS A 48 10.41 14.75 -14.32
C LYS A 48 9.27 14.94 -15.31
N THR A 49 8.05 14.75 -14.85
CA THR A 49 6.85 14.88 -15.68
C THR A 49 5.68 15.43 -14.86
N GLU A 50 4.74 16.11 -15.51
CA GLU A 50 3.48 16.50 -14.86
C GLU A 50 2.61 15.26 -14.69
N GLU A 51 2.46 14.47 -15.76
CA GLU A 51 1.63 13.24 -15.76
C GLU A 51 2.40 12.05 -16.36
N VAL A 52 2.07 10.85 -15.89
CA VAL A 52 2.55 9.60 -16.50
C VAL A 52 1.39 8.62 -16.71
N SER A 53 1.25 8.12 -17.93
CA SER A 53 0.32 7.06 -18.30
C SER A 53 1.07 5.97 -19.04
N VAL A 54 1.21 4.78 -18.43
CA VAL A 54 1.91 3.65 -19.04
C VAL A 54 1.01 2.44 -19.07
N THR A 55 0.78 1.88 -20.25
CA THR A 55 0.12 0.57 -20.42
C THR A 55 1.17 -0.42 -20.91
N GLY A 56 1.67 -1.24 -19.99
CA GLY A 56 2.75 -2.20 -20.19
C GLY A 56 3.71 -2.23 -19.00
N PRO A 57 4.77 -3.06 -19.07
CA PRO A 57 5.79 -3.13 -18.02
C PRO A 57 6.50 -1.79 -17.86
N LEU A 58 6.57 -1.28 -16.62
CA LEU A 58 7.28 -0.04 -16.28
C LEU A 58 8.42 -0.34 -15.31
N THR A 59 9.63 0.07 -15.68
CA THR A 59 10.74 0.20 -14.73
C THR A 59 11.09 1.67 -14.58
N PHE A 60 11.14 2.17 -13.34
CA PHE A 60 11.59 3.54 -13.11
C PHE A 60 12.65 3.65 -12.02
N LYS A 61 13.52 4.66 -12.18
CA LYS A 61 14.49 5.09 -11.19
C LYS A 61 14.54 6.60 -11.12
N ASP A 62 14.35 7.18 -9.95
CA ASP A 62 14.34 8.63 -9.75
C ASP A 62 13.28 9.32 -10.63
N LEU A 63 12.02 8.90 -10.49
CA LEU A 63 10.88 9.43 -11.25
C LEU A 63 10.10 10.40 -10.38
N SER A 64 9.83 11.61 -10.90
CA SER A 64 9.01 12.62 -10.23
C SER A 64 7.84 13.01 -11.12
N VAL A 65 6.63 12.77 -10.61
CA VAL A 65 5.34 13.05 -11.25
C VAL A 65 4.63 14.09 -10.40
N VAL A 66 4.35 15.25 -10.98
CA VAL A 66 3.79 16.38 -10.24
C VAL A 66 2.29 16.21 -9.98
N HIS A 67 1.56 15.56 -10.89
CA HIS A 67 0.12 15.27 -10.76
C HIS A 67 -0.12 13.75 -10.69
N ASP A 68 -0.83 13.20 -11.69
CA ASP A 68 -1.33 11.83 -11.67
C ASP A 68 -0.39 10.86 -12.39
N GLY A 69 -0.09 9.75 -11.73
CA GLY A 69 0.54 8.58 -12.34
C GLY A 69 -0.43 7.43 -12.48
N THR A 70 -0.77 7.03 -13.71
CA THR A 70 -1.62 5.87 -14.00
C THR A 70 -0.83 4.81 -14.76
N ILE A 71 -0.65 3.63 -14.16
CA ILE A 71 0.15 2.56 -14.76
C ILE A 71 -0.65 1.26 -14.77
N THR A 72 -0.77 0.64 -15.94
CA THR A 72 -1.41 -0.67 -16.12
C THR A 72 -0.38 -1.66 -16.62
N GLY A 73 0.04 -2.58 -15.77
CA GLY A 73 1.11 -3.53 -16.03
C GLY A 73 2.01 -3.75 -14.81
N PRO A 74 3.00 -4.65 -14.91
CA PRO A 74 3.96 -4.85 -13.84
C PRO A 74 4.88 -3.64 -13.69
N VAL A 75 5.09 -3.18 -12.46
CA VAL A 75 5.88 -2.00 -12.14
C VAL A 75 7.02 -2.35 -11.20
N LYS A 76 8.23 -1.91 -11.54
CA LYS A 76 9.39 -1.91 -10.65
C LYS A 76 9.93 -0.50 -10.49
N GLY A 77 9.82 0.05 -9.29
CA GLY A 77 10.14 1.43 -8.98
C GLY A 77 11.26 1.60 -7.97
N ILE A 78 12.17 2.54 -8.21
CA ILE A 78 13.14 2.99 -7.21
C ILE A 78 13.08 4.51 -7.14
N ASN A 79 12.97 5.08 -5.95
CA ASN A 79 12.95 6.53 -5.71
C ASN A 79 11.87 7.25 -6.55
N GLY A 80 10.61 6.92 -6.31
CA GLY A 80 9.47 7.54 -7.00
C GLY A 80 8.84 8.64 -6.15
N GLN A 81 8.45 9.75 -6.78
CA GLN A 81 7.64 10.80 -6.18
C GLN A 81 6.41 11.04 -7.03
N PHE A 82 5.23 10.94 -6.42
CA PHE A 82 3.94 11.12 -7.07
C PHE A 82 3.04 12.00 -6.20
N GLU A 83 2.18 12.80 -6.82
CA GLU A 83 1.08 13.42 -6.09
C GLU A 83 -0.04 12.38 -5.89
N ASN A 84 -0.54 11.79 -6.97
CA ASN A 84 -1.43 10.63 -6.94
C ASN A 84 -0.85 9.46 -7.75
N LEU A 85 -1.12 8.23 -7.30
CA LEU A 85 -0.62 7.01 -7.95
C LEU A 85 -1.72 5.96 -8.09
N THR A 86 -2.02 5.55 -9.32
CA THR A 86 -2.86 4.39 -9.61
C THR A 86 -2.06 3.35 -10.36
N ILE A 87 -1.93 2.15 -9.77
CA ILE A 87 -1.28 1.00 -10.43
C ILE A 87 -2.25 -0.16 -10.51
N THR A 88 -2.40 -0.71 -11.71
CA THR A 88 -3.11 -1.98 -11.94
C THR A 88 -2.12 -3.01 -12.47
N GLY A 89 -1.69 -3.92 -11.60
CA GLY A 89 -0.68 -4.94 -11.86
C GLY A 89 0.23 -5.16 -10.66
N PRO A 90 1.16 -6.12 -10.72
CA PRO A 90 2.17 -6.32 -9.68
C PRO A 90 3.03 -5.07 -9.51
N PHE A 91 3.23 -4.62 -8.28
CA PHE A 91 4.06 -3.46 -7.97
C PHE A 91 5.17 -3.83 -6.98
N THR A 92 6.41 -3.62 -7.39
CA THR A 92 7.58 -3.73 -6.51
C THR A 92 8.27 -2.39 -6.39
N PHE A 93 8.55 -1.91 -5.18
CA PHE A 93 9.19 -0.61 -4.98
C PHE A 93 10.24 -0.54 -3.88
N GLU A 94 11.14 0.45 -4.01
CA GLU A 94 12.01 0.93 -2.95
C GLU A 94 12.04 2.46 -2.96
N GLY A 95 11.74 3.12 -1.84
CA GLY A 95 11.86 4.58 -1.76
C GLY A 95 10.76 5.34 -2.51
N VAL A 96 9.49 4.93 -2.42
CA VAL A 96 8.38 5.61 -3.12
C VAL A 96 7.61 6.51 -2.17
N SER A 97 7.36 7.76 -2.59
CA SER A 97 6.56 8.74 -1.87
C SER A 97 5.36 9.16 -2.72
N VAL A 98 4.14 8.94 -2.22
CA VAL A 98 2.89 9.43 -2.80
C VAL A 98 2.28 10.42 -1.81
N HIS A 99 2.07 11.67 -2.23
CA HIS A 99 1.68 12.74 -1.30
C HIS A 99 0.20 12.68 -0.90
N LYS A 100 -0.68 12.32 -1.84
CA LYS A 100 -2.12 12.19 -1.65
C LYS A 100 -2.51 10.71 -1.73
N ASP A 101 -3.20 10.31 -2.79
CA ASP A 101 -3.89 9.02 -2.86
C ASP A 101 -3.09 8.02 -3.70
N ALA A 102 -2.93 6.82 -3.15
CA ALA A 102 -2.34 5.68 -3.83
C ALA A 102 -3.35 4.53 -3.92
N THR A 103 -3.75 4.17 -5.14
CA THR A 103 -4.63 3.02 -5.41
C THR A 103 -3.85 1.94 -6.16
N LEU A 104 -3.62 0.81 -5.50
CA LEU A 104 -2.81 -0.29 -6.01
C LEU A 104 -3.68 -1.53 -6.14
N THR A 105 -3.83 -2.04 -7.36
CA THR A 105 -4.59 -3.27 -7.64
C THR A 105 -3.64 -4.34 -8.15
N GLY A 106 -3.49 -5.42 -7.40
CA GLY A 106 -2.54 -6.50 -7.64
C GLY A 106 -1.60 -6.74 -6.44
N PRO A 107 -0.66 -7.70 -6.56
CA PRO A 107 0.33 -7.94 -5.51
C PRO A 107 1.27 -6.74 -5.35
N VAL A 108 1.41 -6.26 -4.12
CA VAL A 108 2.29 -5.14 -3.78
C VAL A 108 3.40 -5.62 -2.87
N SER A 109 4.64 -5.37 -3.28
CA SER A 109 5.81 -5.57 -2.44
C SER A 109 6.74 -4.36 -2.42
N GLY A 110 7.40 -4.08 -1.31
CA GLY A 110 8.35 -2.97 -1.32
C GLY A 110 8.83 -2.52 0.04
N SER A 111 9.71 -1.51 0.00
CA SER A 111 10.28 -0.93 1.22
C SER A 111 10.44 0.57 1.15
N LYS A 112 10.52 1.22 2.32
CA LYS A 112 10.81 2.65 2.48
C LYS A 112 9.80 3.52 1.72
N GLY A 113 8.55 3.46 2.13
CA GLY A 113 7.45 4.14 1.45
C GLY A 113 6.79 5.21 2.30
N TYR A 114 6.33 6.27 1.66
CA TYR A 114 5.43 7.26 2.25
C TYR A 114 4.19 7.36 1.38
N PHE A 115 3.01 7.26 1.99
CA PHE A 115 1.73 7.40 1.28
C PHE A 115 0.82 8.32 2.09
N GLY A 116 0.02 9.16 1.45
CA GLY A 116 -1.11 9.81 2.13
C GLY A 116 -2.15 8.75 2.47
N ASP A 117 -3.08 8.53 1.56
CA ASP A 117 -4.07 7.46 1.67
C ASP A 117 -3.67 6.29 0.78
N LEU A 118 -3.53 5.10 1.37
CA LEU A 118 -3.11 3.90 0.68
C LEU A 118 -4.27 2.90 0.58
N THR A 119 -4.72 2.63 -0.65
CA THR A 119 -5.71 1.60 -0.96
C THR A 119 -5.06 0.47 -1.75
N VAL A 120 -5.12 -0.75 -1.24
CA VAL A 120 -4.54 -1.95 -1.87
C VAL A 120 -5.61 -3.01 -2.06
N SER A 121 -5.79 -3.47 -3.30
CA SER A 121 -6.63 -4.62 -3.64
C SER A 121 -5.74 -5.75 -4.13
N GLY A 122 -5.35 -6.64 -3.22
CA GLY A 122 -4.40 -7.72 -3.44
C GLY A 122 -3.51 -7.98 -2.23
N PRO A 123 -2.59 -8.97 -2.31
CA PRO A 123 -1.60 -9.22 -1.27
C PRO A 123 -0.69 -8.02 -1.05
N LEU A 124 -0.48 -7.64 0.21
CA LEU A 124 0.42 -6.56 0.62
C LEU A 124 1.58 -7.14 1.45
N ASN A 125 2.80 -7.05 0.93
CA ASN A 125 4.02 -7.44 1.64
C ASN A 125 5.03 -6.28 1.67
N VAL A 126 5.08 -5.50 2.74
CA VAL A 126 5.89 -4.26 2.76
C VAL A 126 6.68 -4.07 4.04
N THR A 127 7.75 -3.29 3.95
CA THR A 127 8.64 -2.97 5.06
C THR A 127 8.92 -1.47 5.15
N GLU A 128 8.95 -0.89 6.36
CA GLU A 128 9.29 0.52 6.58
C GLU A 128 8.39 1.48 5.77
N ILE A 129 7.09 1.43 6.05
CA ILE A 129 6.09 2.27 5.37
C ILE A 129 5.44 3.21 6.37
N LEU A 130 5.18 4.46 5.96
CA LEU A 130 4.37 5.41 6.70
C LEU A 130 3.16 5.81 5.84
N CYS A 131 1.96 5.70 6.39
CA CYS A 131 0.77 6.28 5.76
C CYS A 131 -0.22 6.94 6.72
N GLN A 132 -1.09 7.79 6.17
CA GLN A 132 -2.15 8.44 6.93
C GLN A 132 -3.31 7.48 7.16
N ASN A 133 -3.88 6.94 6.07
CA ASN A 133 -4.92 5.92 6.09
C ASN A 133 -4.50 4.70 5.29
N LEU A 134 -4.97 3.52 5.71
CA LEU A 134 -4.73 2.26 5.04
C LEU A 134 -6.04 1.49 4.81
N THR A 135 -6.32 1.14 3.56
CA THR A 135 -7.39 0.22 3.18
C THR A 135 -6.81 -0.94 2.39
N VAL A 136 -6.98 -2.18 2.88
CA VAL A 136 -6.47 -3.38 2.18
C VAL A 136 -7.54 -4.44 2.02
N THR A 137 -7.68 -4.96 0.81
CA THR A 137 -8.49 -6.15 0.53
C THR A 137 -7.55 -7.24 0.02
N GLY A 138 -7.15 -8.15 0.91
CA GLY A 138 -6.16 -9.19 0.66
C GLY A 138 -5.34 -9.54 1.90
N PRO A 139 -4.50 -10.58 1.84
CA PRO A 139 -3.60 -10.90 2.93
C PRO A 139 -2.54 -9.81 3.11
N VAL A 140 -2.28 -9.45 4.37
CA VAL A 140 -1.34 -8.40 4.78
C VAL A 140 -0.21 -9.02 5.59
N ASP A 141 1.02 -8.75 5.17
CA ASP A 141 2.25 -9.09 5.88
C ASP A 141 3.16 -7.86 5.90
N VAL A 142 3.28 -7.22 7.05
CA VAL A 142 3.97 -5.93 7.18
C VAL A 142 4.99 -5.94 8.30
N THR A 143 6.07 -5.19 8.08
CA THR A 143 7.12 -4.95 9.07
C THR A 143 7.40 -3.46 9.12
N LYS A 144 7.45 -2.84 10.31
CA LYS A 144 7.69 -1.38 10.42
C LYS A 144 6.72 -0.54 9.60
N LEU A 145 5.43 -0.87 9.69
CA LEU A 145 4.37 -0.04 9.13
C LEU A 145 3.83 0.89 10.22
N ALA A 146 3.75 2.18 9.92
CA ALA A 146 3.09 3.17 10.75
C ALA A 146 1.87 3.73 10.02
N VAL A 147 0.67 3.56 10.59
CA VAL A 147 -0.59 4.14 10.09
C VAL A 147 -1.14 5.10 11.13
N ARG A 148 -1.22 6.39 10.77
CA ARG A 148 -1.56 7.44 11.75
C ARG A 148 -3.01 7.44 12.19
N ASP A 149 -3.94 7.31 11.26
CA ASP A 149 -5.37 7.51 11.54
C ASP A 149 -6.11 6.18 11.58
N LYS A 150 -6.50 5.67 10.40
CA LYS A 150 -7.39 4.52 10.29
C LYS A 150 -6.83 3.44 9.39
N THR A 151 -6.95 2.20 9.87
CA THR A 151 -6.70 0.99 9.08
C THR A 151 -7.99 0.22 8.89
N VAL A 152 -8.32 -0.13 7.65
CA VAL A 152 -9.38 -1.06 7.29
C VAL A 152 -8.75 -2.19 6.49
N ALA A 153 -8.85 -3.43 6.96
CA ALA A 153 -8.33 -4.55 6.18
C ALA A 153 -9.28 -5.75 6.18
N VAL A 154 -9.34 -6.43 5.03
CA VAL A 154 -10.11 -7.65 4.81
C VAL A 154 -9.15 -8.75 4.36
N GLY A 155 -8.99 -9.79 5.16
CA GLY A 155 -8.01 -10.86 4.95
C GLY A 155 -7.12 -11.08 6.17
N ASN A 156 -6.30 -12.13 6.14
CA ASN A 156 -5.35 -12.40 7.22
C ASN A 156 -4.37 -11.22 7.38
N PHE A 157 -4.06 -10.88 8.63
CA PHE A 157 -3.28 -9.68 8.95
C PHE A 157 -2.13 -10.03 9.87
N THR A 158 -0.90 -9.87 9.38
CA THR A 158 0.33 -10.06 10.15
C THR A 158 1.09 -8.74 10.18
N ALA A 159 1.41 -8.25 11.37
CA ALA A 159 2.20 -7.05 11.56
C ALA A 159 3.33 -7.28 12.57
N ASN A 160 4.51 -6.80 12.21
CA ASN A 160 5.73 -6.88 13.00
C ASN A 160 6.30 -5.48 13.22
N ASP A 161 6.69 -5.13 14.45
CA ASP A 161 7.34 -3.84 14.77
C ASP A 161 6.56 -2.65 14.17
N SER A 162 5.24 -2.62 14.34
CA SER A 162 4.35 -1.69 13.61
C SER A 162 3.50 -0.86 14.58
N ASP A 163 3.00 0.27 14.10
CA ASP A 163 2.17 1.21 14.87
C ASP A 163 0.91 1.56 14.07
N PHE A 164 -0.26 1.40 14.70
CA PHE A 164 -1.53 1.64 14.07
C PHE A 164 -2.41 2.52 14.95
N GLY A 165 -3.11 3.47 14.32
CA GLY A 165 -4.25 4.14 14.92
C GLY A 165 -5.45 3.19 15.11
N ASP A 166 -6.63 3.64 14.73
CA ASP A 166 -7.85 2.84 14.86
C ASP A 166 -7.95 1.80 13.75
N MET A 167 -8.19 0.54 14.14
CA MET A 167 -8.22 -0.59 13.21
C MET A 167 -9.61 -1.19 13.11
N THR A 168 -10.04 -1.47 11.89
CA THR A 168 -11.23 -2.26 11.57
C THR A 168 -10.83 -3.42 10.68
N LEU A 169 -10.80 -4.64 11.23
CA LEU A 169 -10.31 -5.83 10.55
C LEU A 169 -11.45 -6.83 10.32
N THR A 170 -11.56 -7.35 9.10
CA THR A 170 -12.36 -8.54 8.78
C THR A 170 -11.40 -9.67 8.46
N ALA A 171 -10.99 -10.41 9.49
CA ALA A 171 -9.96 -11.44 9.40
C ALA A 171 -10.29 -12.64 10.30
N ASN A 172 -9.81 -13.82 9.92
CA ASN A 172 -9.86 -15.00 10.79
C ASN A 172 -8.62 -15.09 11.70
N LYS A 173 -7.47 -14.63 11.20
CA LYS A 173 -6.20 -14.64 11.91
C LYS A 173 -5.55 -13.28 11.86
N ILE A 174 -5.27 -12.73 13.03
CA ILE A 174 -4.56 -11.49 13.24
C ILE A 174 -3.36 -11.80 14.15
N LEU A 175 -2.15 -11.49 13.67
CA LEU A 175 -0.91 -11.67 14.41
C LEU A 175 -0.21 -10.33 14.54
N PHE A 176 -0.08 -9.87 15.77
CA PHE A 176 0.68 -8.69 16.14
C PHE A 176 1.91 -9.12 16.91
N ASN A 177 3.06 -8.67 16.42
CA ASN A 177 4.35 -8.96 16.98
C ASN A 177 5.10 -7.64 17.19
N GLU A 178 5.42 -7.30 18.45
CA GLU A 178 6.00 -6.01 18.78
C GLU A 178 5.23 -4.83 18.16
N THR A 179 3.90 -4.91 18.17
CA THR A 179 3.03 -3.97 17.47
C THR A 179 2.16 -3.19 18.44
N THR A 180 2.00 -1.90 18.18
CA THR A 180 1.08 -1.03 18.92
C THR A 180 -0.15 -0.73 18.06
N ALA A 181 -1.34 -0.80 18.66
CA ALA A 181 -2.59 -0.37 18.03
C ALA A 181 -3.41 0.45 19.02
N HIS A 182 -4.17 1.44 18.52
CA HIS A 182 -5.04 2.24 19.40
C HIS A 182 -6.32 1.47 19.74
N THR A 183 -7.29 1.41 18.85
CA THR A 183 -8.51 0.60 19.03
C THR A 183 -8.60 -0.47 17.96
N LEU A 184 -9.22 -1.61 18.30
CA LEU A 184 -9.34 -2.74 17.38
C LEU A 184 -10.78 -3.25 17.33
N LEU A 185 -11.44 -3.03 16.20
CA LEU A 185 -12.72 -3.63 15.85
C LEU A 185 -12.49 -4.80 14.89
N ILE A 186 -12.90 -6.00 15.29
CA ILE A 186 -12.84 -7.21 14.48
C ILE A 186 -14.27 -7.54 14.03
N LYS A 187 -14.54 -7.30 12.75
CA LYS A 187 -15.86 -7.51 12.14
C LYS A 187 -16.12 -8.99 11.91
N LYS A 188 -17.41 -9.39 11.96
CA LYS A 188 -17.81 -10.77 11.66
C LYS A 188 -17.39 -11.12 10.22
N ASN A 189 -16.67 -12.22 10.06
CA ASN A 189 -16.40 -12.78 8.74
C ASN A 189 -17.55 -13.71 8.34
N SER A 190 -18.43 -13.26 7.45
CA SER A 190 -19.61 -14.02 7.00
C SER A 190 -19.28 -15.21 6.10
N ASP A 191 -18.10 -15.24 5.48
CA ASP A 191 -17.69 -16.33 4.56
C ASP A 191 -17.34 -17.63 5.31
N VAL A 192 -17.27 -17.56 6.64
CA VAL A 192 -17.06 -18.70 7.53
C VAL A 192 -18.39 -19.43 7.87
N GLU A 193 -19.53 -18.93 7.38
CA GLU A 193 -20.85 -19.46 7.76
C GLU A 193 -21.52 -20.41 6.76
N SER A 194 -20.90 -20.82 5.65
CA SER A 194 -21.57 -21.75 4.72
C SER A 194 -20.64 -22.66 3.93
N SER A 195 -20.45 -23.89 4.40
CA SER A 195 -20.03 -24.99 3.53
C SER A 195 -20.53 -26.31 4.10
N PHE A 196 -21.84 -26.59 3.93
CA PHE A 196 -22.42 -27.94 3.79
C PHE A 196 -22.25 -28.97 4.94
N LEU A 197 -21.41 -28.69 5.94
CA LEU A 197 -20.96 -29.64 6.96
C LEU A 197 -21.70 -29.49 8.30
N SER A 198 -22.53 -28.45 8.48
CA SER A 198 -23.30 -28.24 9.72
C SER A 198 -24.36 -29.33 9.98
N TRP A 199 -24.69 -30.18 9.01
CA TRP A 199 -25.53 -31.37 9.23
C TRP A 199 -24.77 -32.46 10.01
N PHE A 200 -23.45 -32.56 9.92
CA PHE A 200 -22.71 -33.66 10.57
C PHE A 200 -22.37 -33.43 12.04
N GLY A 201 -22.92 -32.38 12.68
CA GLY A 201 -22.77 -32.19 14.13
C GLY A 201 -21.35 -31.88 14.57
N ASP A 202 -20.61 -31.12 13.75
CA ASP A 202 -19.26 -30.69 14.09
C ASP A 202 -19.28 -29.48 15.05
N ASN A 203 -18.73 -29.72 16.24
CA ASN A 203 -18.57 -28.78 17.35
C ASN A 203 -17.23 -28.04 17.22
N SER A 204 -16.92 -27.51 16.04
CA SER A 204 -15.60 -26.98 15.78
C SER A 204 -15.51 -25.49 16.12
N ASP A 205 -14.70 -25.24 17.13
CA ASP A 205 -13.98 -24.01 17.46
C ASP A 205 -13.17 -23.41 16.28
N GLU A 206 -13.24 -23.99 15.08
CA GLU A 206 -12.48 -23.66 13.87
C GLU A 206 -12.91 -22.35 13.19
N ASN A 207 -14.05 -21.81 13.60
CA ASN A 207 -14.60 -20.56 13.06
C ASN A 207 -14.35 -19.35 13.97
N ALA A 208 -13.57 -19.53 15.04
CA ALA A 208 -13.22 -18.43 15.94
C ALA A 208 -12.23 -17.47 15.27
N GLN A 209 -12.49 -16.17 15.41
CA GLN A 209 -11.53 -15.16 14.98
C GLN A 209 -10.44 -15.06 16.04
N GLU A 210 -9.19 -15.25 15.62
CA GLU A 210 -8.03 -15.26 16.50
C GLU A 210 -7.25 -13.95 16.39
N LEU A 211 -6.94 -13.37 17.54
CA LEU A 211 -5.96 -12.30 17.71
C LEU A 211 -4.81 -12.83 18.56
N ARG A 212 -3.58 -12.75 18.05
CA ARG A 212 -2.36 -13.14 18.77
C ARG A 212 -1.50 -11.90 19.00
N LEU A 213 -1.16 -11.64 20.26
CA LEU A 213 -0.33 -10.51 20.68
C LEU A 213 0.99 -11.03 21.28
N THR A 214 2.08 -10.89 20.54
CA THR A 214 3.41 -11.42 20.91
C THR A 214 4.45 -10.33 21.07
N ASN A 215 5.56 -10.65 21.74
CA ASN A 215 6.73 -9.80 21.93
C ASN A 215 6.39 -8.36 22.35
N LYS A 216 5.63 -8.22 23.45
CA LYS A 216 5.26 -6.92 24.03
C LYS A 216 4.36 -6.06 23.13
N SER A 217 3.49 -6.68 22.34
CA SER A 217 2.47 -5.96 21.59
C SER A 217 1.48 -5.28 22.53
N ILE A 218 1.03 -4.08 22.19
CA ILE A 218 0.15 -3.26 23.04
C ILE A 218 -1.07 -2.82 22.25
N ILE A 219 -2.26 -3.06 22.79
CA ILE A 219 -3.48 -2.39 22.35
C ILE A 219 -3.86 -1.37 23.44
N GLU A 220 -3.80 -0.10 23.08
CA GLU A 220 -4.02 1.02 24.02
C GLU A 220 -5.49 1.18 24.43
N GLY A 221 -6.41 0.87 23.52
CA GLY A 221 -7.84 1.00 23.69
C GLY A 221 -8.57 -0.34 23.72
N ASN A 222 -9.83 -0.31 23.30
CA ASN A 222 -10.72 -1.47 23.36
C ASN A 222 -10.46 -2.44 22.20
N VAL A 223 -10.73 -3.71 22.47
CA VAL A 223 -10.80 -4.79 21.47
C VAL A 223 -12.23 -5.31 21.42
N THR A 224 -12.89 -5.20 20.27
CA THR A 224 -14.27 -5.65 20.08
C THR A 224 -14.35 -6.67 18.95
N PHE A 225 -14.88 -7.85 19.24
CA PHE A 225 -15.25 -8.85 18.23
C PHE A 225 -16.76 -8.81 18.00
N GLU A 226 -17.19 -8.45 16.79
CA GLU A 226 -18.62 -8.44 16.43
C GLU A 226 -19.25 -9.83 16.42
N SER A 227 -18.43 -10.88 16.21
CA SER A 227 -18.90 -12.27 16.21
C SER A 227 -19.29 -12.79 17.58
N GLY A 228 -18.85 -12.14 18.67
CA GLY A 228 -19.06 -12.60 20.04
C GLY A 228 -18.31 -13.89 20.41
N LYS A 229 -17.44 -14.39 19.52
CA LYS A 229 -16.71 -15.66 19.67
C LYS A 229 -15.19 -15.49 19.43
N GLY A 230 -14.67 -14.29 19.68
CA GLY A 230 -13.25 -13.99 19.51
C GLY A 230 -12.36 -14.74 20.49
N LYS A 231 -11.15 -15.09 20.07
CA LYS A 231 -10.09 -15.62 20.93
C LYS A 231 -8.89 -14.70 20.88
N ILE A 232 -8.42 -14.27 22.05
CA ILE A 232 -7.19 -13.48 22.17
C ILE A 232 -6.14 -14.35 22.84
N PHE A 233 -5.00 -14.55 22.19
CA PHE A 233 -3.82 -15.16 22.79
C PHE A 233 -2.82 -14.06 23.15
N LEU A 234 -2.54 -13.93 24.44
CA LEU A 234 -1.72 -12.87 25.00
C LEU A 234 -0.42 -13.47 25.57
N GLU A 235 0.71 -13.21 24.91
CA GLU A 235 2.03 -13.62 25.41
C GLU A 235 2.48 -12.73 26.58
N GLU A 236 3.37 -13.26 27.43
CA GLU A 236 4.03 -12.49 28.47
C GLU A 236 4.61 -11.16 27.95
N GLY A 237 4.24 -10.06 28.60
CA GLY A 237 4.68 -8.72 28.26
C GLY A 237 3.76 -7.96 27.30
N SER A 238 2.94 -8.66 26.51
CA SER A 238 1.88 -8.05 25.69
C SER A 238 0.71 -7.61 26.56
N LYS A 239 -0.01 -6.54 26.16
CA LYS A 239 -1.08 -5.95 26.98
C LYS A 239 -2.23 -5.40 26.14
N ILE A 240 -3.44 -5.50 26.68
CA ILE A 240 -4.61 -4.74 26.25
C ILE A 240 -4.98 -3.83 27.42
N LYS A 241 -4.96 -2.51 27.22
CA LYS A 241 -5.25 -1.54 28.27
C LYS A 241 -6.74 -1.20 28.39
N GLY A 242 -7.49 -1.31 27.31
CA GLY A 242 -8.94 -1.13 27.30
C GLY A 242 -9.72 -2.41 27.62
N GLU A 243 -11.02 -2.37 27.33
CA GLU A 243 -11.92 -3.50 27.52
C GLU A 243 -11.87 -4.47 26.34
N VAL A 244 -12.11 -5.75 26.64
CA VAL A 244 -12.32 -6.80 25.63
C VAL A 244 -13.80 -7.14 25.57
N GLN A 245 -14.40 -6.99 24.39
CA GLN A 245 -15.82 -7.25 24.14
C GLN A 245 -15.99 -8.33 23.08
N GLY A 246 -16.86 -9.32 23.34
CA GLY A 246 -17.14 -10.39 22.39
C GLY A 246 -16.00 -11.39 22.16
N GLY A 247 -14.99 -11.41 23.04
CA GLY A 247 -13.88 -12.36 22.98
C GLY A 247 -13.41 -12.81 24.36
N VAL A 248 -12.65 -13.92 24.38
CA VAL A 248 -12.04 -14.49 25.59
C VAL A 248 -10.53 -14.37 25.51
N VAL A 249 -9.89 -13.91 26.59
CA VAL A 249 -8.43 -13.78 26.70
C VAL A 249 -7.82 -15.06 27.27
N GLN A 250 -6.77 -15.56 26.62
CA GLN A 250 -5.97 -16.70 27.03
C GLN A 250 -4.50 -16.27 27.09
N ASN A 251 -3.87 -16.45 28.25
CA ASN A 251 -2.44 -16.19 28.40
C ASN A 251 -1.66 -17.41 27.87
N ILE A 252 -0.63 -17.16 27.06
CA ILE A 252 0.23 -18.19 26.47
C ILE A 252 1.71 -17.94 26.73
#